data_AF-A0AAD9PUX2-F1
#
_entry.id   AF-A0AAD9PUX2-F1
#
_cell.length_a   1.000
_cell.length_b   1.000
_cell.length_c   1.000
_cell.angle_alpha   90.00
_cell.angle_beta   90.00
_cell.angle_gamma   90.00
#
_symmetry.space_group_name_H-M   'P 1'
#
loop_
_entity.id
_entity.type
_entity.pdbx_description
1 polymer ?
#
loop_
_entity_poly.entity_id
_entity_poly.type
_entity_poly.pdbx_seq_one_letter_code
_entity_poly.pdbx_strand_id
1 'polypeptide(L)'
;MTWMAEGIHELMPTGRQKKPSEELMCQWISEAWLEIPPEMVARSFLKCGITNSLDGSEDDLVFDSSYDELFDDDLLDELFESDSESDFEGF
;
A
#
# COMPACT_ATOMS: atom_id res chain seq x y z
N MET A 1 0.34 -7.69 -9.91
CA MET A 1 0.72 -8.68 -8.87
C MET A 1 1.72 -9.76 -9.34
N THR A 2 2.13 -9.79 -10.61
CA THR A 2 3.09 -10.78 -11.14
C THR A 2 4.48 -10.70 -10.51
N TRP A 3 4.90 -9.53 -10.02
CA TRP A 3 6.22 -9.34 -9.40
C TRP A 3 6.46 -10.20 -8.14
N MET A 4 5.43 -10.44 -7.32
CA MET A 4 5.53 -11.34 -6.15
C MET A 4 5.59 -12.82 -6.56
N ALA A 5 4.97 -13.17 -7.69
CA ALA A 5 4.92 -14.53 -8.20
C ALA A 5 6.18 -14.91 -9.01
N GLU A 6 6.85 -13.93 -9.63
CA GLU A 6 8.03 -14.12 -10.50
C GLU A 6 9.38 -13.94 -9.76
N GLY A 7 9.35 -13.70 -8.45
CA GLY A 7 10.57 -13.54 -7.63
C GLY A 7 11.48 -14.77 -7.58
N ILE A 8 12.72 -14.58 -7.10
CA ILE A 8 13.70 -15.65 -6.91
C ILE A 8 13.20 -16.60 -5.80
N HIS A 9 12.51 -17.66 -6.21
CA HIS A 9 11.97 -18.67 -5.31
C HIS A 9 12.98 -19.80 -5.13
N GLU A 10 13.87 -19.64 -4.15
CA GLU A 10 14.66 -20.77 -3.70
C GLU A 10 13.72 -21.81 -3.07
N LEU A 11 13.77 -23.05 -3.56
CA LEU A 11 12.99 -24.15 -3.00
C LEU A 11 13.83 -24.90 -1.97
N MET A 12 13.22 -25.20 -0.83
CA MET A 12 13.77 -26.17 0.11
C MET A 12 13.81 -27.57 -0.53
N PRO A 13 14.65 -28.50 -0.06
CA PRO A 13 14.67 -29.89 -0.55
C PRO A 13 13.31 -30.61 -0.45
N THR A 14 12.41 -30.11 0.40
CA THR A 14 11.04 -30.59 0.59
C THR A 14 10.04 -30.01 -0.42
N GLY A 15 10.49 -29.17 -1.35
CA GLY A 15 9.66 -28.52 -2.38
C GLY A 15 8.91 -27.27 -1.90
N ARG A 16 9.09 -26.83 -0.65
CA ARG A 16 8.48 -25.60 -0.13
C ARG A 16 9.30 -24.37 -0.54
N GLN A 17 8.64 -23.24 -0.83
CA GLN A 17 9.33 -21.96 -0.99
C GLN A 17 10.06 -21.59 0.29
N LYS A 18 11.33 -21.23 0.14
CA LYS A 18 12.16 -20.69 1.21
C LYS A 18 11.78 -19.24 1.45
N LYS A 19 11.79 -18.81 2.70
CA LYS A 19 11.59 -17.40 3.05
C LYS A 19 12.71 -16.55 2.40
N PRO A 20 12.38 -15.42 1.76
CA PRO A 20 13.38 -14.48 1.26
C PRO A 20 14.25 -13.96 2.40
N SER A 21 15.49 -13.56 2.09
CA SER A 21 16.34 -12.88 3.07
C SER A 21 15.76 -11.50 3.41
N GLU A 22 16.11 -10.98 4.59
CA GLU A 22 15.69 -9.64 5.01
C GLU A 22 16.20 -8.57 4.03
N GLU A 23 17.44 -8.72 3.54
CA GLU A 23 18.04 -7.85 2.52
C GLU A 23 17.20 -7.82 1.23
N LEU A 24 16.75 -8.98 0.76
CA LEU A 24 15.94 -9.08 -0.45
C LEU A 24 14.55 -8.44 -0.26
N MET A 25 13.94 -8.60 0.91
CA MET A 25 12.68 -7.91 1.23
C MET A 25 12.86 -6.39 1.27
N CYS A 26 13.93 -5.90 1.89
CA CYS A 26 14.25 -4.47 1.91
C CYS A 26 14.45 -3.90 0.50
N GLN A 27 15.11 -4.67 -0.38
CA GLN A 27 15.28 -4.29 -1.78
C GLN A 27 13.93 -4.16 -2.50
N TRP A 28 13.04 -5.16 -2.39
CA TRP A 28 11.71 -5.11 -3.01
C TRP A 28 10.88 -3.93 -2.51
N ILE A 29 10.91 -3.66 -1.21
CA ILE A 29 10.23 -2.50 -0.63
C ILE A 29 10.81 -1.22 -1.24
N SER A 30 12.14 -1.09 -1.28
CA SER A 30 12.80 0.09 -1.86
C SER A 30 12.47 0.29 -3.33
N GLU A 31 12.48 -0.77 -4.14
CA GLU A 31 12.16 -0.71 -5.56
C GLU A 31 10.70 -0.30 -5.77
N ALA A 32 9.76 -0.92 -5.04
CA ALA A 32 8.34 -0.56 -5.11
C ALA A 32 8.10 0.91 -4.73
N TRP A 33 8.77 1.43 -3.70
CA TRP A 33 8.66 2.84 -3.33
C TRP A 33 9.23 3.79 -4.39
N LEU A 34 10.27 3.39 -5.12
CA LEU A 34 10.87 4.21 -6.19
C LEU A 34 10.03 4.26 -7.46
N GLU A 35 9.18 3.25 -7.69
CA GLU A 35 8.25 3.24 -8.82
C GLU A 35 7.09 4.22 -8.65
N ILE A 36 6.80 4.65 -7.43
CA ILE A 36 5.71 5.58 -7.13
C ILE A 36 6.15 7.01 -7.50
N PRO A 37 5.45 7.70 -8.41
CA PRO A 37 5.77 9.08 -8.76
C PRO A 37 5.63 10.03 -7.56
N PRO A 38 6.55 10.98 -7.36
CA PRO A 38 6.48 11.91 -6.23
C PRO A 38 5.21 12.78 -6.27
N GLU A 39 4.66 13.05 -7.46
CA GLU A 39 3.40 13.78 -7.62
C GLU A 39 2.21 12.98 -7.06
N MET A 40 2.24 11.65 -7.15
CA MET A 40 1.21 10.79 -6.57
C MET A 40 1.26 10.86 -5.04
N VAL A 41 2.46 10.85 -4.46
CA VAL A 41 2.68 11.01 -3.02
C VAL A 41 2.22 12.40 -2.56
N ALA A 42 2.65 13.47 -3.22
CA ALA A 42 2.23 14.83 -2.84
C ALA A 42 0.71 15.02 -2.90
N ARG A 43 0.05 14.43 -3.90
CA ARG A 43 -1.41 14.48 -4.03
C ARG A 43 -2.14 13.67 -2.96
N SER A 44 -1.62 12.51 -2.54
CA SER A 44 -2.25 11.76 -1.45
C SER A 44 -2.23 12.53 -0.13
N PHE A 45 -1.12 13.23 0.17
CA PHE A 45 -1.06 14.15 1.30
C PHE A 45 -2.08 15.29 1.21
N LEU A 46 -2.32 15.81 0.01
CA LEU A 46 -3.34 16.83 -0.24
C LEU A 46 -4.77 16.28 -0.12
N LYS A 47 -5.03 15.06 -0.61
CA LYS A 47 -6.35 14.40 -0.45
C LYS A 47 -6.66 14.09 1.02
N CYS A 48 -5.63 13.75 1.80
CA CYS A 48 -5.77 13.53 3.24
C CYS A 48 -5.87 14.83 4.08
N GLY A 49 -5.86 16.01 3.46
CA GLY A 49 -5.96 17.28 4.21
C GLY A 49 -4.68 17.66 4.95
N ILE A 50 -3.56 16.97 4.72
CA ILE A 50 -2.32 17.13 5.51
C ILE A 50 -1.52 18.34 5.03
N THR A 51 -1.46 18.56 3.72
CA THR A 51 -0.66 19.63 3.10
C THR A 51 -1.50 20.76 2.52
N ASN A 52 -2.80 20.79 2.80
CA ASN A 52 -3.73 21.76 2.22
C ASN A 52 -3.48 23.15 2.80
N SER A 53 -3.72 24.15 1.96
CA SER A 53 -3.71 25.54 2.35
C SER A 53 -4.81 25.82 3.37
N LEU A 54 -4.43 26.49 4.48
CA LEU A 54 -5.35 26.84 5.57
C LEU A 54 -6.42 27.86 5.17
N ASP A 55 -6.32 28.45 3.98
CA ASP A 55 -7.28 29.41 3.45
C ASP A 55 -8.47 28.75 2.72
N GLY A 56 -8.48 27.42 2.61
CA GLY A 56 -9.55 26.65 1.97
C GLY A 56 -9.55 26.72 0.44
N SER A 57 -8.50 27.29 -0.17
CA SER A 57 -8.40 27.37 -1.64
C SER A 57 -8.23 26.02 -2.34
N GLU A 58 -7.85 24.98 -1.58
CA GLU A 58 -7.56 23.63 -2.06
C GLU A 58 -8.57 22.59 -1.53
N ASP A 59 -9.65 23.01 -0.87
CA ASP A 59 -10.66 22.09 -0.30
C ASP A 59 -11.40 21.30 -1.41
N ASP A 60 -11.58 21.89 -2.59
CA ASP A 60 -12.20 21.23 -3.74
C ASP A 60 -11.36 20.06 -4.29
N LEU A 61 -10.03 20.07 -4.05
CA LEU A 61 -9.11 19.03 -4.51
C LEU A 61 -9.15 17.75 -3.65
N VAL A 62 -9.71 17.84 -2.44
CA VAL A 62 -9.90 16.69 -1.53
C VAL A 62 -10.89 15.69 -2.12
N PHE A 63 -11.84 16.16 -2.92
CA PHE A 63 -12.91 15.34 -3.51
C PHE A 63 -12.70 15.01 -4.99
N ASP A 64 -11.56 15.40 -5.58
CA ASP A 64 -11.27 15.09 -6.97
C ASP A 64 -10.98 13.58 -7.14
N SER A 65 -11.94 12.86 -7.70
CA SER A 65 -11.90 11.42 -7.95
C SER A 65 -11.22 11.04 -9.27
N SER A 66 -10.64 12.02 -10.00
CA SER A 66 -10.06 11.80 -11.33
C SER A 66 -8.92 10.78 -11.38
N TYR A 67 -8.38 10.36 -10.23
CA TYR A 67 -7.34 9.33 -10.11
C TYR A 67 -7.77 8.10 -9.29
N ASP A 68 -9.02 8.05 -8.81
CA ASP A 68 -9.57 6.88 -8.11
C ASP A 68 -9.76 5.68 -9.05
N GLU A 69 -9.68 5.87 -10.37
CA GLU A 69 -9.67 4.75 -11.33
C GLU A 69 -8.43 3.81 -11.18
N LEU A 70 -7.41 4.20 -10.39
CA LEU A 70 -6.20 3.41 -10.16
C LEU A 70 -6.17 2.65 -8.83
N PHE A 71 -7.07 2.98 -7.91
CA PHE A 71 -7.19 2.33 -6.60
C PHE A 71 -8.61 1.80 -6.50
N ASP A 72 -8.76 0.47 -6.60
CA ASP A 72 -10.05 -0.19 -6.38
C ASP A 72 -10.49 0.13 -4.94
N ASP A 73 -11.48 1.00 -4.78
CA ASP A 73 -12.01 1.42 -3.48
C ASP A 73 -12.49 0.20 -2.67
N ASP A 74 -13.07 -0.78 -3.37
CA ASP A 74 -13.47 -2.09 -2.84
C ASP A 74 -12.29 -2.87 -2.22
N LEU A 75 -11.06 -2.71 -2.73
CA LEU A 75 -9.84 -3.36 -2.20
C LEU A 75 -9.33 -2.65 -0.93
N LEU A 76 -9.52 -1.34 -0.83
CA LEU A 76 -9.15 -0.57 0.37
C LEU A 76 -10.06 -0.91 1.55
N ASP A 77 -11.36 -1.03 1.31
CA ASP A 77 -12.33 -1.41 2.36
C ASP A 77 -12.03 -2.81 2.90
N GLU A 78 -11.76 -3.80 2.05
CA GLU A 78 -11.42 -5.16 2.48
C GLU A 78 -10.11 -5.22 3.31
N LEU A 79 -9.13 -4.35 3.00
CA LEU A 79 -7.85 -4.30 3.71
C LEU A 79 -7.99 -3.73 5.13
N PHE A 80 -8.83 -2.71 5.32
CA PHE A 80 -9.04 -2.08 6.63
C PHE A 80 -10.06 -2.83 7.50
N GLU A 81 -11.00 -3.56 6.91
CA GLU A 81 -11.92 -4.42 7.66
C GLU A 81 -11.23 -5.67 8.24
N SER A 82 -10.12 -6.12 7.64
CA SER A 82 -9.42 -7.33 8.07
C SER A 82 -8.71 -7.22 9.44
N ASP A 83 -8.57 -6.03 10.03
CA ASP A 83 -7.96 -5.84 11.36
C ASP A 83 -9.00 -5.64 12.49
N SER A 84 -10.28 -5.95 12.25
CA SER A 84 -11.27 -5.97 13.32
C SER A 84 -10.97 -7.10 14.32
N GLU A 85 -10.40 -6.71 15.46
CA GLU A 85 -9.94 -7.51 16.60
C GLU A 85 -10.87 -8.69 16.95
N SER A 86 -10.30 -9.89 17.03
CA SER A 86 -10.94 -11.02 17.71
C SER A 86 -11.07 -10.71 19.20
N ASP A 87 -12.30 -10.60 19.70
CA ASP A 87 -12.64 -10.42 21.11
C ASP A 87 -11.81 -11.39 21.99
N PHE A 88 -10.88 -10.83 22.77
CA PHE A 88 -10.09 -11.59 23.73
C PHE A 88 -11.01 -12.05 24.86
N GLU A 89 -11.43 -13.31 24.81
CA GLU A 89 -12.27 -13.91 25.84
C GLU A 89 -11.41 -14.16 27.09
N GLY A 90 -11.52 -13.22 28.04
CA GLY A 90 -10.83 -13.25 29.32
C GLY A 90 -11.13 -14.52 30.12
N PHE A 91 -10.09 -15.05 30.74
CA PHE A 91 -10.08 -16.29 31.54
C PHE A 91 -10.94 -16.21 32.81
#